data_AF-A0A7S4J9Z8-F1
#
_entry.id   AF-A0A7S4J9Z8-F1
#
_cell.length_a   1.000
_cell.length_b   1.000
_cell.length_c   1.000
_cell.angle_alpha   90.00
_cell.angle_beta   90.00
_cell.angle_gamma   90.00
#
_symmetry.space_group_name_H-M   'P 1'
#
loop_
_entity.id
_entity.type
_entity.pdbx_description
1 polymer ?
#
loop_
_entity_poly.entity_id
_entity_poly.type
_entity_poly.pdbx_seq_one_letter_code
_entity_poly.pdbx_strand_id
1 'polypeptide(L)'
;ASGDGGGGGALLLRPNAAEISGAVHVHPPPPQDQDDDSSLSSQMTRLGYPSYSSSNDEALRRSLASYADLSEPYLGPEGGETPVFWHIPRSGGETASRVLGLCLGMVGAGRFGERAVRAKGSTLQVNTSGDGVRYVNVDTTNPEGIQRARELRLIESGLADFVVTAHVHDASALFDPASPPSGPPRRGRILALFRHPVKRIVSSYYHLSETDPNVAALSMSDYATSDLSGEDNPLVRSMLTLTPAALVSTRHVSEAKAILSAKILVGITEFMDESLVRFEQYLRRWDALRGDVDGLRCQQTRLSEGDR
;
A
#
# COMPACT_ATOMS: atom_id res chain seq x y z
N ALA A 1 59.35 -32.79 28.85
CA ALA A 1 57.91 -32.81 29.16
C ALA A 1 57.21 -32.00 28.08
N SER A 2 56.56 -32.71 27.18
CA SER A 2 55.84 -32.26 26.00
C SER A 2 54.49 -31.68 26.38
N GLY A 3 54.10 -30.57 25.74
CA GLY A 3 52.78 -29.96 25.83
C GLY A 3 52.38 -29.47 24.44
N ASP A 4 51.59 -30.30 23.77
CA ASP A 4 51.09 -30.17 22.40
C ASP A 4 49.78 -29.36 22.41
N GLY A 5 49.70 -28.30 21.60
CA GLY A 5 48.56 -27.38 21.54
C GLY A 5 47.81 -27.55 20.21
N GLY A 6 46.71 -28.30 20.25
CA GLY A 6 45.90 -28.65 19.09
C GLY A 6 45.23 -27.45 18.41
N GLY A 7 45.43 -27.34 17.09
CA GLY A 7 44.69 -26.46 16.20
C GLY A 7 43.35 -27.08 15.79
N GLY A 8 42.25 -26.43 16.16
CA GLY A 8 40.91 -26.74 15.66
C GLY A 8 40.67 -26.11 14.30
N GLY A 9 40.69 -26.90 13.24
CA GLY A 9 40.25 -26.50 11.90
C GLY A 9 38.72 -26.47 11.82
N ALA A 10 38.14 -25.31 11.51
CA ALA A 10 36.72 -25.16 11.23
C ALA A 10 36.42 -25.67 9.81
N LEU A 11 35.66 -26.77 9.73
CA LEU A 11 35.10 -27.33 8.50
C LEU A 11 34.01 -26.38 7.97
N LEU A 12 34.28 -25.68 6.86
CA LEU A 12 33.25 -24.97 6.10
C LEU A 12 32.46 -25.99 5.25
N LEU A 13 31.29 -26.39 5.75
CA LEU A 13 30.31 -27.13 4.97
C LEU A 13 29.62 -26.16 3.99
N ARG A 14 29.92 -26.32 2.70
CA ARG A 14 29.14 -25.74 1.61
C ARG A 14 27.82 -26.51 1.47
N PRO A 15 26.65 -25.86 1.39
CA PRO A 15 25.43 -26.55 0.99
C PRO A 15 25.46 -26.80 -0.52
N ASN A 16 25.16 -28.05 -0.88
CA ASN A 16 24.94 -28.50 -2.25
C ASN A 16 23.73 -27.80 -2.87
N ALA A 17 23.91 -27.24 -4.05
CA ALA A 17 22.83 -26.87 -4.96
C ALA A 17 22.21 -28.15 -5.50
N ALA A 18 21.09 -28.57 -4.91
CA ALA A 18 20.21 -29.59 -5.48
C ALA A 18 19.01 -28.91 -6.12
N GLU A 19 18.76 -29.27 -7.37
CA GLU A 19 17.70 -28.79 -8.26
C GLU A 19 16.31 -28.94 -7.63
N ILE A 20 15.61 -27.83 -7.46
CA ILE A 20 14.17 -27.82 -7.20
C ILE A 20 13.49 -27.60 -8.56
N SER A 21 13.28 -28.70 -9.29
CA SER A 21 12.32 -28.73 -10.40
C SER A 21 10.93 -29.01 -9.81
N GLY A 22 10.28 -27.94 -9.33
CA GLY A 22 8.89 -27.98 -8.89
C GLY A 22 7.98 -27.58 -10.05
N ALA A 23 7.27 -28.54 -10.63
CA ALA A 23 6.21 -28.26 -11.59
C ALA A 23 5.14 -27.38 -10.94
N VAL A 24 4.97 -26.16 -11.47
CA VAL A 24 3.90 -25.25 -11.07
C VAL A 24 2.58 -25.83 -11.55
N HIS A 25 1.80 -26.36 -10.61
CA HIS A 25 0.44 -26.81 -10.88
C HIS A 25 -0.45 -25.58 -11.08
N VAL A 26 -0.70 -25.22 -12.34
CA VAL A 26 -1.67 -24.19 -12.69
C VAL A 26 -3.06 -24.75 -12.39
N HIS A 27 -3.73 -24.21 -11.36
CA HIS A 27 -5.13 -24.51 -11.12
C HIS A 27 -5.97 -23.97 -12.28
N PRO A 28 -6.93 -24.74 -12.81
CA PRO A 28 -7.89 -24.22 -13.78
C PRO A 28 -8.68 -23.07 -13.14
N PRO A 29 -9.07 -22.04 -13.92
CA PRO A 29 -9.90 -20.95 -13.41
C PRO A 29 -11.21 -21.52 -12.85
N PRO A 30 -11.75 -20.93 -11.76
CA PRO A 30 -13.04 -21.34 -11.22
C PRO A 30 -14.12 -21.20 -12.31
N PRO A 31 -15.16 -22.05 -12.27
CA PRO A 31 -16.28 -21.96 -13.20
C PRO A 31 -16.86 -20.54 -13.17
N GLN A 32 -17.01 -19.94 -14.37
CA GLN A 32 -17.69 -18.68 -14.51
C GLN A 32 -19.19 -18.94 -14.33
N ASP A 33 -19.72 -18.58 -13.17
CA ASP A 33 -21.17 -18.47 -12.96
C ASP A 33 -21.69 -17.38 -13.91
N GLN A 34 -22.33 -17.80 -14.99
CA GLN A 34 -23.09 -16.93 -15.88
C GLN A 34 -24.41 -16.59 -15.21
N ASP A 35 -24.36 -15.72 -14.21
CA ASP A 35 -25.57 -15.07 -13.71
C ASP A 35 -26.07 -14.07 -14.77
N ASP A 36 -27.38 -14.13 -15.08
CA ASP A 36 -28.10 -13.26 -16.03
C ASP A 36 -28.04 -11.77 -15.62
N ASP A 37 -26.90 -11.13 -15.88
CA ASP A 37 -26.52 -9.77 -15.47
C ASP A 37 -27.44 -8.67 -16.02
N SER A 38 -28.11 -8.94 -17.15
CA SER A 38 -29.02 -7.99 -17.79
C SER A 38 -30.31 -7.77 -16.99
N SER A 39 -30.76 -8.78 -16.22
CA SER A 39 -31.99 -8.76 -15.44
C SER A 39 -31.85 -7.89 -14.19
N LEU A 40 -30.75 -8.07 -13.45
CA LEU A 40 -30.47 -7.34 -12.21
C LEU A 40 -30.21 -5.86 -12.45
N SER A 41 -29.39 -5.52 -13.45
CA SER A 41 -29.14 -4.12 -13.82
C SER A 41 -30.43 -3.38 -14.22
N SER A 42 -31.30 -4.07 -14.97
CA SER A 42 -32.60 -3.55 -15.38
C SER A 42 -33.57 -3.38 -14.19
N GLN A 43 -33.56 -4.32 -13.23
CA GLN A 43 -34.36 -4.22 -12.01
C GLN A 43 -33.86 -3.11 -11.08
N MET A 44 -32.55 -2.95 -10.91
CA MET A 44 -31.96 -1.89 -10.08
C MET A 44 -32.24 -0.50 -10.68
N THR A 45 -32.17 -0.36 -12.01
CA THR A 45 -32.55 0.88 -12.70
C THR A 45 -34.03 1.20 -12.51
N ARG A 46 -34.92 0.18 -12.53
CA ARG A 46 -36.36 0.36 -12.25
C ARG A 46 -36.66 0.75 -10.81
N LEU A 47 -35.82 0.35 -9.85
CA LEU A 47 -35.93 0.72 -8.44
C LEU A 47 -35.37 2.13 -8.14
N GLY A 48 -35.01 2.89 -9.17
CA GLY A 48 -34.52 4.27 -9.02
C GLY A 48 -33.08 4.35 -8.54
N TYR A 49 -32.32 3.24 -8.55
CA TYR A 49 -30.91 3.29 -8.23
C TYR A 49 -30.11 3.88 -9.40
N PRO A 50 -29.18 4.82 -9.13
CA PRO A 50 -28.34 5.38 -10.17
C PRO A 50 -27.49 4.26 -10.80
N SER A 51 -27.61 4.08 -12.12
CA SER A 51 -26.78 3.14 -12.86
C SER A 51 -25.32 3.57 -12.74
N TYR A 52 -24.44 2.63 -12.41
CA TYR A 52 -22.99 2.83 -12.51
C TYR A 52 -22.66 3.28 -13.95
N SER A 53 -22.17 4.52 -14.09
CA SER A 53 -22.04 5.17 -15.39
C SER A 53 -20.74 4.80 -16.09
N SER A 54 -20.76 4.71 -17.42
CA SER A 54 -19.57 4.46 -18.25
C SER A 54 -18.48 5.52 -18.09
N SER A 55 -18.81 6.72 -17.60
CA SER A 55 -17.83 7.79 -17.35
C SER A 55 -16.92 7.51 -16.15
N ASN A 56 -17.45 6.85 -15.12
CA ASN A 56 -16.65 6.43 -13.96
C ASN A 56 -15.63 5.36 -14.36
N ASP A 57 -16.02 4.46 -15.26
CA ASP A 57 -15.12 3.44 -15.80
C ASP A 57 -13.92 4.03 -16.53
N GLU A 58 -14.11 5.10 -17.31
CA GLU A 58 -13.00 5.72 -18.04
C GLU A 58 -12.04 6.44 -17.08
N ALA A 59 -12.57 7.19 -16.10
CA ALA A 59 -11.76 7.85 -15.08
C ALA A 59 -10.97 6.83 -14.24
N LEU A 60 -11.63 5.75 -13.81
CA LEU A 60 -11.01 4.64 -13.09
C LEU A 60 -9.89 3.99 -13.91
N ARG A 61 -10.18 3.62 -15.18
CA ARG A 61 -9.17 3.04 -16.09
C ARG A 61 -7.98 3.97 -16.31
N ARG A 62 -8.23 5.27 -16.50
CA ARG A 62 -7.17 6.26 -16.70
C ARG A 62 -6.28 6.38 -15.47
N SER A 63 -6.89 6.40 -14.28
CA SER A 63 -6.16 6.40 -13.01
C SER A 63 -5.31 5.14 -12.83
N LEU A 64 -5.87 3.96 -13.15
CA LEU A 64 -5.15 2.69 -13.05
C LEU A 64 -4.04 2.52 -14.09
N ALA A 65 -4.11 3.23 -15.22
CA ALA A 65 -3.06 3.21 -16.25
C ALA A 65 -1.75 3.88 -15.78
N SER A 66 -1.82 4.79 -14.79
CA SER A 66 -0.65 5.37 -14.13
C SER A 66 0.13 4.38 -13.24
N TYR A 67 -0.44 3.20 -12.99
CA TYR A 67 0.16 2.15 -12.17
C TYR A 67 0.59 0.97 -13.03
N ALA A 68 1.80 0.48 -12.81
CA ALA A 68 2.34 -0.65 -13.54
C ALA A 68 1.69 -1.98 -13.09
N ASP A 69 1.52 -2.93 -14.02
CA ASP A 69 0.97 -4.25 -13.72
C ASP A 69 1.98 -5.12 -12.99
N LEU A 70 1.56 -5.87 -11.97
CA LEU A 70 2.41 -6.77 -11.19
C LEU A 70 3.06 -7.89 -12.02
N SER A 71 2.46 -8.23 -13.16
CA SER A 71 3.04 -9.17 -14.12
C SER A 71 4.31 -8.63 -14.78
N GLU A 72 4.47 -7.31 -14.82
CA GLU A 72 5.68 -6.67 -15.30
C GLU A 72 6.76 -6.62 -14.20
N PRO A 73 8.05 -6.78 -14.55
CA PRO A 73 9.14 -6.67 -13.59
C PRO A 73 9.21 -5.25 -13.01
N TYR A 74 9.46 -5.15 -11.70
CA TYR A 74 9.77 -3.88 -11.06
C TYR A 74 11.08 -3.30 -11.61
N LEU A 75 11.02 -2.08 -12.14
CA LEU A 75 12.14 -1.41 -12.79
C LEU A 75 12.92 -0.48 -11.85
N GLY A 76 12.39 -0.21 -10.65
CA GLY A 76 13.02 0.70 -9.70
C GLY A 76 12.96 2.18 -10.07
N PRO A 77 13.54 3.05 -9.24
CA PRO A 77 13.57 4.50 -9.48
C PRO A 77 14.28 4.88 -10.79
N GLU A 78 15.34 4.15 -11.15
CA GLU A 78 16.08 4.34 -12.41
C GLU A 78 15.23 4.02 -13.64
N GLY A 79 14.31 3.05 -13.50
CA GLY A 79 13.32 2.71 -14.52
C GLY A 79 12.05 3.56 -14.49
N GLY A 80 12.02 4.64 -13.69
CA GLY A 80 10.87 5.53 -13.59
C GLY A 80 9.72 5.00 -12.73
N GLU A 81 9.94 3.97 -11.91
CA GLU A 81 8.91 3.42 -11.04
C GLU A 81 9.08 3.86 -9.59
N THR A 82 7.99 4.32 -8.98
CA THR A 82 7.96 4.72 -7.55
C THR A 82 6.93 3.87 -6.79
N PRO A 83 7.33 3.21 -5.70
CA PRO A 83 6.40 2.54 -4.79
C PRO A 83 5.34 3.49 -4.23
N VAL A 84 4.08 3.06 -4.27
CA VAL A 84 2.93 3.75 -3.68
C VAL A 84 2.32 2.84 -2.64
N PHE A 85 2.52 3.17 -1.37
CA PHE A 85 1.87 2.48 -0.28
C PHE A 85 0.45 3.00 -0.11
N TRP A 86 -0.53 2.18 -0.52
CA TRP A 86 -1.94 2.45 -0.26
C TRP A 86 -2.23 2.22 1.22
N HIS A 87 -2.34 3.34 1.93
CA HIS A 87 -2.60 3.34 3.36
C HIS A 87 -4.08 3.06 3.62
N ILE A 88 -4.38 1.83 4.02
CA ILE A 88 -5.68 1.44 4.56
C ILE A 88 -5.67 1.67 6.07
N PRO A 89 -6.55 2.52 6.62
CA PRO A 89 -6.62 2.78 8.05
C PRO A 89 -6.72 1.48 8.86
N ARG A 90 -5.96 1.41 9.97
CA ARG A 90 -5.95 0.27 10.92
C ARG A 90 -5.53 -1.08 10.32
N SER A 91 -4.84 -1.09 9.17
CA SER A 91 -4.26 -2.28 8.54
C SER A 91 -2.72 -2.29 8.57
N GLY A 92 -2.10 -1.66 9.57
CA GLY A 92 -0.63 -1.71 9.75
C GLY A 92 0.19 -0.84 8.78
N GLY A 93 -0.46 0.05 8.01
CA GLY A 93 0.22 0.92 7.04
C GLY A 93 1.21 1.92 7.67
N GLU A 94 0.91 2.44 8.85
CA GLU A 94 1.84 3.31 9.61
C GLU A 94 3.10 2.54 10.01
N THR A 95 2.95 1.30 10.52
CA THR A 95 4.07 0.43 10.89
C THR A 95 4.94 0.15 9.67
N ALA A 96 4.34 -0.26 8.56
CA ALA A 96 5.09 -0.49 7.31
C ALA A 96 5.82 0.77 6.83
N SER A 97 5.14 1.93 6.82
CA SER A 97 5.75 3.20 6.42
C SER A 97 6.94 3.57 7.30
N ARG A 98 6.87 3.31 8.61
CA ARG A 98 7.98 3.50 9.54
C ARG A 98 9.12 2.52 9.31
N VAL A 99 8.86 1.26 9.00
CA VAL A 99 9.92 0.29 8.65
C VAL A 99 10.64 0.76 7.38
N LEU A 100 9.90 1.15 6.33
CA LEU A 100 10.48 1.69 5.11
C LEU A 100 11.33 2.96 5.39
N GLY A 101 10.80 3.89 6.19
CA GLY A 101 11.46 5.17 6.45
C GLY A 101 12.66 5.10 7.42
N LEU A 102 12.49 4.41 8.55
CA LEU A 102 13.50 4.32 9.62
C LEU A 102 14.49 3.19 9.40
N CYS A 103 14.00 1.99 9.11
CA CYS A 103 14.83 0.80 9.09
C CYS A 103 15.50 0.60 7.72
N LEU A 104 14.79 0.90 6.62
CA LEU A 104 15.39 0.88 5.27
C LEU A 104 15.97 2.24 4.86
N GLY A 105 15.82 3.26 5.70
CA GLY A 105 16.28 4.62 5.45
C GLY A 105 15.62 5.30 4.25
N MET A 106 14.49 4.82 3.72
CA MET A 106 13.87 5.40 2.53
C MET A 106 13.27 6.78 2.81
N VAL A 107 13.32 7.68 1.83
CA VAL A 107 12.68 9.00 1.91
C VAL A 107 11.22 8.89 1.48
N GLY A 108 10.29 9.10 2.41
CA GLY A 108 8.85 9.02 2.14
C GLY A 108 8.20 10.37 1.80
N ALA A 109 7.21 10.36 0.90
CA ALA A 109 6.21 11.43 0.81
C ALA A 109 4.91 10.95 1.47
N GLY A 110 4.34 11.74 2.37
CA GLY A 110 3.19 11.34 3.18
C GLY A 110 2.97 12.27 4.37
N ARG A 111 2.24 11.80 5.39
CA ARG A 111 1.78 12.61 6.52
C ARG A 111 2.87 13.42 7.23
N PHE A 112 4.11 12.90 7.28
CA PHE A 112 5.23 13.62 7.89
C PHE A 112 5.54 14.97 7.22
N GLY A 113 5.19 15.14 5.94
CA GLY A 113 5.35 16.38 5.19
C GLY A 113 4.45 17.52 5.66
N GLU A 114 3.35 17.24 6.38
CA GLU A 114 2.38 18.25 6.85
C GLU A 114 3.05 19.33 7.73
N ARG A 115 4.01 18.92 8.57
CA ARG A 115 4.74 19.84 9.47
C ARG A 115 5.57 20.86 8.70
N ALA A 116 6.06 20.48 7.53
CA ALA A 116 6.85 21.35 6.67
C ALA A 116 5.96 22.30 5.83
N VAL A 117 4.69 21.97 5.57
CA VAL A 117 3.76 22.84 4.81
C VAL A 117 3.49 24.17 5.54
N ARG A 118 3.58 24.20 6.87
CA ARG A 118 3.51 25.46 7.65
C ARG A 118 4.69 26.39 7.39
N ALA A 119 5.84 25.84 6.98
CA ALA A 119 6.92 26.60 6.40
C ALA A 119 6.65 26.71 4.88
N LYS A 120 6.16 27.86 4.41
CA LYS A 120 5.81 28.12 3.01
C LYS A 120 7.00 28.10 2.03
N GLY A 121 7.81 27.04 2.01
CA GLY A 121 8.83 26.82 0.99
C GLY A 121 8.18 26.51 -0.35
N SER A 122 8.61 27.18 -1.41
CA SER A 122 8.16 26.94 -2.78
C SER A 122 8.87 25.76 -3.46
N THR A 123 9.79 25.09 -2.76
CA THR A 123 10.64 24.03 -3.32
C THR A 123 10.52 22.73 -2.51
N LEU A 124 10.68 21.60 -3.21
CA LEU A 124 10.76 20.29 -2.56
C LEU A 124 12.09 20.15 -1.81
N GLN A 125 12.02 19.63 -0.59
CA GLN A 125 13.17 19.41 0.27
C GLN A 125 12.98 18.14 1.07
N VAL A 126 14.08 17.40 1.24
CA VAL A 126 14.14 16.27 2.17
C VAL A 126 14.45 16.81 3.56
N ASN A 127 13.58 16.48 4.50
CA ASN A 127 13.71 16.81 5.91
C ASN A 127 13.89 15.53 6.73
N THR A 128 14.42 15.70 7.94
CA THR A 128 14.54 14.62 8.92
C THR A 128 13.72 14.97 10.15
N SER A 129 12.88 14.04 10.58
CA SER A 129 12.09 14.13 11.80
C SER A 129 12.98 13.93 13.05
N GLY A 130 12.45 14.25 14.23
CA GLY A 130 13.21 14.07 15.48
C GLY A 130 13.54 12.60 15.79
N ASP A 131 12.78 11.67 15.25
CA ASP A 131 12.96 10.22 15.33
C ASP A 131 13.78 9.64 14.17
N GLY A 132 14.32 10.48 13.28
CA GLY A 132 15.24 10.07 12.20
C GLY A 132 14.56 9.69 10.88
N VAL A 133 13.23 9.68 10.79
CA VAL A 133 12.50 9.44 9.53
C VAL A 133 12.85 10.55 8.55
N ARG A 134 13.26 10.19 7.33
CA ARG A 134 13.45 11.12 6.22
C ARG A 134 12.18 11.25 5.40
N TYR A 135 11.76 12.48 5.10
CA TYR A 135 10.53 12.73 4.36
C TYR A 135 10.65 13.96 3.46
N VAL A 136 9.88 13.98 2.37
CA VAL A 136 9.73 15.17 1.52
C VAL A 136 8.67 16.09 2.14
N ASN A 137 8.86 17.41 2.06
CA ASN A 137 7.95 18.45 2.58
C ASN A 137 6.60 18.60 1.85
N VAL A 138 5.96 17.48 1.52
CA VAL A 138 4.62 17.40 0.93
C VAL A 138 3.83 16.28 1.60
N ASP A 139 2.54 16.52 1.84
CA ASP A 139 1.66 15.53 2.43
C ASP A 139 0.77 14.87 1.37
N THR A 140 1.12 13.67 0.93
CA THR A 140 0.34 12.92 -0.06
C THR A 140 -0.84 12.14 0.54
N THR A 141 -1.15 12.35 1.83
CA THR A 141 -2.29 11.67 2.50
C THR A 141 -3.60 12.43 2.41
N ASN A 142 -3.61 13.61 1.77
CA ASN A 142 -4.81 14.39 1.48
C ASN A 142 -4.78 14.95 0.03
N PRO A 143 -5.94 15.28 -0.57
CA PRO A 143 -6.02 15.77 -1.95
C PRO A 143 -5.23 17.05 -2.22
N GLU A 144 -5.24 18.01 -1.30
CA GLU A 144 -4.53 19.29 -1.46
C GLU A 144 -3.01 19.10 -1.55
N GLY A 145 -2.47 18.21 -0.71
CA GLY A 145 -1.05 17.91 -0.71
C GLY A 145 -0.62 17.00 -1.87
N ILE A 146 -1.51 16.14 -2.39
CA ILE A 146 -1.30 15.45 -3.68
C ILE A 146 -1.23 16.47 -4.82
N GLN A 147 -2.16 17.41 -4.88
CA GLN A 147 -2.16 18.46 -5.90
C GLN A 147 -0.88 19.31 -5.83
N ARG A 148 -0.45 19.69 -4.62
CA ARG A 148 0.83 20.38 -4.42
C ARG A 148 2.03 19.53 -4.86
N ALA A 149 2.07 18.24 -4.53
CA ALA A 149 3.15 17.34 -4.93
C ALA A 149 3.23 17.21 -6.45
N ARG A 150 2.09 17.22 -7.15
CA ARG A 150 2.02 17.26 -8.61
C ARG A 150 2.59 18.57 -9.17
N GLU A 151 2.16 19.72 -8.64
CA GLU A 151 2.66 21.05 -9.07
C GLU A 151 4.16 21.19 -8.90
N LEU A 152 4.70 20.61 -7.82
CA LEU A 152 6.12 20.60 -7.52
C LEU A 152 6.88 19.46 -8.20
N ARG A 153 6.22 18.64 -9.02
CA ARG A 153 6.82 17.54 -9.79
C ARG A 153 7.57 16.54 -8.90
N LEU A 154 6.90 16.10 -7.83
CA LEU A 154 7.49 15.22 -6.81
C LEU A 154 8.17 13.98 -7.42
N ILE A 155 7.49 13.29 -8.33
CA ILE A 155 7.99 12.04 -8.91
C ILE A 155 9.20 12.31 -9.80
N GLU A 156 9.17 13.38 -10.60
CA GLU A 156 10.30 13.74 -11.48
C GLU A 156 11.49 14.30 -10.72
N SER A 157 11.28 14.87 -9.53
CA SER A 157 12.36 15.35 -8.67
C SER A 157 13.28 14.22 -8.18
N GLY A 158 12.76 12.98 -8.10
CA GLY A 158 13.48 11.82 -7.56
C GLY A 158 13.76 11.90 -6.05
N LEU A 159 13.16 12.86 -5.34
CA LEU A 159 13.42 13.06 -3.90
C LEU A 159 12.70 12.05 -2.99
N ALA A 160 11.61 11.45 -3.47
CA ALA A 160 10.85 10.44 -2.74
C ALA A 160 11.18 9.04 -3.25
N ASP A 161 11.61 8.16 -2.34
CA ASP A 161 11.77 6.73 -2.59
C ASP A 161 10.43 5.99 -2.58
N PHE A 162 9.41 6.52 -1.89
CA PHE A 162 8.06 5.98 -1.87
C PHE A 162 7.02 7.05 -1.52
N VAL A 163 5.77 6.82 -1.91
CA VAL A 163 4.61 7.66 -1.61
C VAL A 163 3.65 6.89 -0.70
N VAL A 164 3.11 7.54 0.32
CA VAL A 164 2.05 6.99 1.19
C VAL A 164 0.78 7.79 0.98
N THR A 165 -0.33 7.11 0.70
CA THR A 165 -1.61 7.78 0.48
C THR A 165 -2.80 6.86 0.74
N ALA A 166 -3.90 7.39 1.26
CA ALA A 166 -5.20 6.71 1.23
C ALA A 166 -5.96 6.96 -0.09
N HIS A 167 -5.53 7.94 -0.87
CA HIS A 167 -6.19 8.45 -2.08
C HIS A 167 -5.49 7.97 -3.35
N VAL A 168 -5.41 6.65 -3.55
CA VAL A 168 -4.66 6.05 -4.68
C VAL A 168 -5.13 6.54 -6.04
N HIS A 169 -6.42 6.86 -6.20
CA HIS A 169 -6.89 7.40 -7.48
C HIS A 169 -6.43 8.83 -7.72
N ASP A 170 -6.47 9.70 -6.71
CA ASP A 170 -5.98 11.08 -6.83
C ASP A 170 -4.45 11.10 -7.02
N ALA A 171 -3.74 10.25 -6.27
CA ALA A 171 -2.29 10.11 -6.37
C ALA A 171 -1.83 9.60 -7.75
N SER A 172 -2.72 9.01 -8.55
CA SER A 172 -2.39 8.63 -9.93
C SER A 172 -1.98 9.82 -10.81
N ALA A 173 -2.40 11.03 -10.44
CA ALA A 173 -2.04 12.27 -11.12
C ALA A 173 -0.60 12.75 -10.83
N LEU A 174 0.08 12.12 -9.86
CA LEU A 174 1.52 12.33 -9.63
C LEU A 174 2.38 11.66 -10.71
N PHE A 175 1.80 10.71 -11.43
CA PHE A 175 2.46 9.89 -12.43
C PHE A 175 2.01 10.31 -13.82
N ASP A 176 2.90 10.15 -14.79
CA ASP A 176 2.61 10.43 -16.19
C ASP A 176 2.90 9.17 -17.01
N PRO A 177 1.88 8.33 -17.30
CA PRO A 177 2.08 7.12 -18.08
C PRO A 177 2.47 7.42 -19.53
N ALA A 178 2.25 8.64 -20.01
CA ALA A 178 2.60 9.08 -21.35
C ALA A 178 4.00 9.72 -21.44
N SER A 179 4.80 9.65 -20.37
CA SER A 179 6.00 10.50 -20.19
C SER A 179 6.89 10.63 -21.46
N PRO A 180 7.51 11.80 -21.72
CA PRO A 180 8.03 12.24 -23.03
C PRO A 180 9.39 11.62 -23.48
N PRO A 181 9.90 11.91 -24.72
CA PRO A 181 10.69 10.99 -25.56
C PRO A 181 12.12 10.62 -25.11
N SER A 182 12.59 11.07 -23.94
CA SER A 182 13.98 10.88 -23.49
C SER A 182 14.13 10.13 -22.15
N GLY A 183 13.02 9.68 -21.55
CA GLY A 183 13.06 8.91 -20.29
C GLY A 183 12.00 7.81 -20.25
N PRO A 184 12.12 6.86 -19.29
CA PRO A 184 11.12 5.83 -19.11
C PRO A 184 9.80 6.42 -18.58
N PRO A 185 8.64 5.77 -18.86
CA PRO A 185 7.35 6.16 -18.33
C PRO A 185 7.39 6.19 -16.80
N ARG A 186 6.87 7.27 -16.21
CA ARG A 186 6.79 7.41 -14.74
C ARG A 186 5.52 6.74 -14.23
N ARG A 187 5.67 5.63 -13.52
CA ARG A 187 4.55 4.80 -13.04
C ARG A 187 4.65 4.51 -11.55
N GLY A 188 3.51 4.40 -10.90
CA GLY A 188 3.45 3.93 -9.52
C GLY A 188 3.43 2.40 -9.43
N ARG A 189 3.91 1.85 -8.31
CA ARG A 189 3.77 0.42 -7.95
C ARG A 189 3.02 0.31 -6.64
N ILE A 190 1.79 -0.17 -6.68
CA ILE A 190 0.93 -0.14 -5.50
C ILE A 190 1.27 -1.30 -4.56
N LEU A 191 1.48 -0.97 -3.29
CA LEU A 191 1.67 -1.87 -2.17
C LEU A 191 0.55 -1.62 -1.18
N ALA A 192 0.01 -2.66 -0.56
CA ALA A 192 -1.03 -2.48 0.44
C ALA A 192 -1.00 -3.59 1.49
N LEU A 193 -1.27 -3.23 2.73
CA LEU A 193 -1.55 -4.19 3.79
C LEU A 193 -3.04 -4.27 4.03
N PHE A 194 -3.55 -5.50 4.02
CA PHE A 194 -4.93 -5.80 4.35
C PHE A 194 -5.01 -6.40 5.73
N ARG A 195 -6.16 -6.21 6.37
CA ARG A 195 -6.48 -6.80 7.67
C ARG A 195 -7.86 -7.43 7.57
N HIS A 196 -8.12 -8.47 8.35
CA HIS A 196 -9.45 -9.02 8.46
C HIS A 196 -10.48 -7.91 8.77
N PRO A 197 -11.57 -7.74 7.98
CA PRO A 197 -12.50 -6.61 8.13
C PRO A 197 -13.00 -6.43 9.56
N VAL A 198 -13.48 -7.50 10.21
CA VAL A 198 -13.95 -7.43 11.61
C VAL A 198 -12.87 -6.92 12.57
N LYS A 199 -11.63 -7.40 12.46
CA LYS A 199 -10.54 -6.94 13.33
C LYS A 199 -10.19 -5.47 13.07
N ARG A 200 -10.30 -5.03 11.81
CA ARG A 200 -10.12 -3.63 11.44
C ARG A 200 -11.18 -2.75 12.10
N ILE A 201 -12.47 -3.11 12.01
CA ILE A 201 -13.58 -2.37 12.64
C ILE A 201 -13.39 -2.28 14.15
N VAL A 202 -13.08 -3.40 14.81
CA VAL A 202 -12.81 -3.44 16.25
C VAL A 202 -11.65 -2.51 16.61
N SER A 203 -10.59 -2.51 15.81
CA SER A 203 -9.45 -1.62 16.01
C SER A 203 -9.79 -0.14 15.78
N SER A 204 -10.66 0.17 14.80
CA SER A 204 -11.17 1.52 14.56
C SER A 204 -11.99 2.01 15.76
N TYR A 205 -12.89 1.18 16.29
CA TYR A 205 -13.71 1.53 17.46
C TYR A 205 -12.86 1.93 18.65
N TYR A 206 -11.90 1.09 19.07
CA TYR A 206 -11.07 1.39 20.24
C TYR A 206 -10.20 2.63 20.04
N HIS A 207 -9.72 2.87 18.82
CA HIS A 207 -8.97 4.09 18.52
C HIS A 207 -9.84 5.35 18.55
N LEU A 208 -11.04 5.28 17.98
CA LEU A 208 -11.96 6.41 17.95
C LEU A 208 -12.59 6.67 19.31
N SER A 209 -12.86 5.65 20.13
CA SER A 209 -13.40 5.86 21.48
C SER A 209 -12.42 6.59 22.41
N GLU A 210 -11.12 6.56 22.13
CA GLU A 210 -10.12 7.35 22.84
C GLU A 210 -10.09 8.83 22.42
N THR A 211 -10.55 9.15 21.21
CA THR A 211 -10.31 10.46 20.56
C THR A 211 -11.58 11.21 20.16
N ASP A 212 -12.71 10.52 19.99
CA ASP A 212 -14.01 11.03 19.64
C ASP A 212 -15.03 10.74 20.76
N PRO A 213 -15.48 11.76 21.51
CA PRO A 213 -16.48 11.61 22.56
C PRO A 213 -17.80 10.97 22.10
N ASN A 214 -18.18 11.12 20.83
CA ASN A 214 -19.41 10.53 20.31
C ASN A 214 -19.28 9.01 20.19
N VAL A 215 -18.12 8.52 19.78
CA VAL A 215 -17.83 7.08 19.69
C VAL A 215 -17.61 6.50 21.09
N ALA A 216 -16.97 7.25 21.99
CA ALA A 216 -16.74 6.84 23.38
C ALA A 216 -18.04 6.56 24.15
N ALA A 217 -19.13 7.22 23.78
CA ALA A 217 -20.45 7.06 24.39
C ALA A 217 -21.22 5.81 23.90
N LEU A 218 -20.75 5.17 22.82
CA LEU A 218 -21.40 4.00 22.23
C LEU A 218 -20.78 2.71 22.77
N SER A 219 -21.58 1.64 22.86
CA SER A 219 -21.01 0.30 22.95
C SER A 219 -20.41 -0.11 21.60
N MET A 220 -19.55 -1.14 21.58
CA MET A 220 -19.03 -1.70 20.31
C MET A 220 -20.16 -2.14 19.37
N SER A 221 -21.24 -2.72 19.92
CA SER A 221 -22.40 -3.16 19.13
C SER A 221 -23.15 -1.98 18.51
N ASP A 222 -23.33 -0.90 19.28
CA ASP A 222 -23.99 0.30 18.80
C ASP A 222 -23.12 1.00 17.75
N TYR A 223 -21.81 1.10 17.98
CA TYR A 223 -20.87 1.63 16.99
C TYR A 223 -20.94 0.85 15.67
N ALA A 224 -20.89 -0.49 15.73
CA ALA A 224 -20.88 -1.34 14.53
C ALA A 224 -22.15 -1.23 13.68
N THR A 225 -23.26 -0.77 14.26
CA THR A 225 -24.54 -0.55 13.55
C THR A 225 -24.82 0.92 13.25
N SER A 226 -24.01 1.84 13.79
CA SER A 226 -24.14 3.27 13.57
C SER A 226 -23.48 3.74 12.27
N ASP A 227 -23.94 4.89 11.76
CA ASP A 227 -23.32 5.60 10.64
C ASP A 227 -21.88 6.06 10.95
N LEU A 228 -21.51 6.15 12.24
CA LEU A 228 -20.16 6.55 12.65
C LEU A 228 -19.11 5.49 12.37
N SER A 229 -19.51 4.23 12.15
CA SER A 229 -18.54 3.18 11.78
C SER A 229 -17.88 3.48 10.43
N GLY A 230 -18.64 3.94 9.44
CA GLY A 230 -18.17 4.10 8.07
C GLY A 230 -17.73 2.78 7.42
N GLU A 231 -18.22 1.63 7.93
CA GLU A 231 -17.67 0.30 7.62
C GLU A 231 -18.40 -0.45 6.49
N ASP A 232 -19.25 0.24 5.74
CA ASP A 232 -19.92 -0.33 4.56
C ASP A 232 -18.94 -0.47 3.37
N ASN A 233 -18.30 -1.63 3.28
CA ASN A 233 -17.45 -2.03 2.16
C ASN A 233 -16.39 -0.98 1.72
N PRO A 234 -15.68 -0.31 2.66
CA PRO A 234 -14.88 0.87 2.33
C PRO A 234 -13.75 0.57 1.34
N LEU A 235 -13.22 -0.65 1.33
CA LEU A 235 -12.13 -1.05 0.42
C LEU A 235 -12.60 -1.20 -1.03
N VAL A 236 -13.74 -1.86 -1.24
CA VAL A 236 -14.33 -2.03 -2.59
C VAL A 236 -14.76 -0.66 -3.11
N ARG A 237 -15.41 0.14 -2.26
CA ARG A 237 -15.82 1.51 -2.62
C ARG A 237 -14.64 2.38 -3.00
N SER A 238 -13.57 2.38 -2.19
CA SER A 238 -12.38 3.17 -2.46
C SER A 238 -11.67 2.75 -3.75
N MET A 239 -11.61 1.45 -4.05
CA MET A 239 -10.88 0.92 -5.22
C MET A 239 -11.61 1.12 -6.55
N LEU A 240 -12.94 1.17 -6.51
CA LEU A 240 -13.78 1.40 -7.68
C LEU A 240 -14.33 2.83 -7.73
N THR A 241 -13.86 3.72 -6.85
CA THR A 241 -14.33 5.10 -6.74
C THR A 241 -15.86 5.22 -6.61
N LEU A 242 -16.49 4.29 -5.88
CA LEU A 242 -17.94 4.28 -5.69
C LEU A 242 -18.37 5.41 -4.76
N THR A 243 -19.48 6.07 -5.10
CA THR A 243 -20.09 7.06 -4.23
C THR A 243 -20.66 6.39 -2.97
N PRO A 244 -20.81 7.11 -1.85
CA PRO A 244 -21.43 6.55 -0.64
C PRO A 244 -22.83 5.97 -0.87
N ALA A 245 -23.59 6.57 -1.81
CA ALA A 245 -24.95 6.13 -2.15
C ALA A 245 -25.00 4.88 -3.07
N ALA A 246 -23.90 4.50 -3.72
CA ALA A 246 -23.89 3.36 -4.62
C ALA A 246 -24.04 2.05 -3.84
N LEU A 247 -24.81 1.10 -4.36
CA LEU A 247 -24.90 -0.24 -3.79
C LEU A 247 -23.70 -1.09 -4.24
N VAL A 248 -23.04 -1.75 -3.30
CA VAL A 248 -21.96 -2.70 -3.58
C VAL A 248 -22.57 -4.05 -3.92
N SER A 249 -22.15 -4.64 -5.03
CA SER A 249 -22.66 -5.91 -5.56
C SER A 249 -21.53 -6.92 -5.74
N THR A 250 -21.87 -8.18 -6.02
CA THR A 250 -20.90 -9.25 -6.31
C THR A 250 -20.01 -8.91 -7.50
N ARG A 251 -20.56 -8.24 -8.52
CA ARG A 251 -19.80 -7.74 -9.66
C ARG A 251 -18.71 -6.76 -9.24
N HIS A 252 -19.04 -5.77 -8.41
CA HIS A 252 -18.04 -4.83 -7.87
C HIS A 252 -16.94 -5.56 -7.08
N VAL A 253 -17.29 -6.58 -6.29
CA VAL A 253 -16.30 -7.40 -5.59
C VAL A 253 -15.38 -8.14 -6.58
N SER A 254 -15.93 -8.66 -7.67
CA SER A 254 -15.15 -9.33 -8.74
C SER A 254 -14.19 -8.37 -9.42
N GLU A 255 -14.65 -7.17 -9.78
CA GLU A 255 -13.82 -6.12 -10.40
C GLU A 255 -12.71 -5.65 -9.46
N ALA A 256 -13.01 -5.42 -8.18
CA ALA A 256 -12.01 -5.08 -7.17
C ALA A 256 -10.95 -6.18 -7.02
N LYS A 257 -11.36 -7.46 -7.02
CA LYS A 257 -10.41 -8.60 -7.00
C LYS A 257 -9.51 -8.63 -8.23
N ALA A 258 -10.07 -8.33 -9.42
CA ALA A 258 -9.29 -8.26 -10.64
C ALA A 258 -8.21 -7.16 -10.54
N ILE A 259 -8.59 -5.95 -10.10
CA ILE A 259 -7.64 -4.84 -9.87
C ILE A 259 -6.57 -5.24 -8.85
N LEU A 260 -6.95 -5.83 -7.72
CA LEU A 260 -6.00 -6.31 -6.71
C LEU A 260 -4.97 -7.26 -7.30
N SER A 261 -5.42 -8.27 -8.04
CA SER A 261 -4.54 -9.28 -8.63
C SER A 261 -3.58 -8.71 -9.69
N ALA A 262 -4.01 -7.67 -10.42
CA ALA A 262 -3.24 -7.09 -11.51
C ALA A 262 -2.30 -5.97 -11.06
N LYS A 263 -2.70 -5.14 -10.09
CA LYS A 263 -2.05 -3.85 -9.80
C LYS A 263 -1.40 -3.74 -8.41
N ILE A 264 -1.81 -4.54 -7.42
CA ILE A 264 -1.50 -4.29 -6.02
C ILE A 264 -0.72 -5.45 -5.39
N LEU A 265 0.52 -5.20 -4.96
CA LEU A 265 1.24 -6.18 -4.18
C LEU A 265 0.66 -6.22 -2.77
N VAL A 266 -0.06 -7.31 -2.48
CA VAL A 266 -0.81 -7.51 -1.24
C VAL A 266 0.09 -8.09 -0.15
N GLY A 267 0.06 -7.47 1.02
CA GLY A 267 0.45 -8.07 2.29
C GLY A 267 -0.75 -8.18 3.25
N ILE A 268 -0.59 -8.98 4.30
CA ILE A 268 -1.61 -9.26 5.32
C ILE A 268 -1.05 -8.85 6.69
N THR A 269 -1.80 -8.06 7.44
CA THR A 269 -1.38 -7.49 8.73
C THR A 269 -1.05 -8.58 9.74
N GLU A 270 -1.83 -9.67 9.76
CA GLU A 270 -1.59 -10.84 10.61
C GLU A 270 -0.31 -11.61 10.28
N PHE A 271 0.29 -11.37 9.11
CA PHE A 271 1.56 -11.93 8.64
C PHE A 271 2.49 -10.78 8.23
N MET A 272 2.63 -9.81 9.13
CA MET A 272 3.33 -8.55 8.84
C MET A 272 4.79 -8.82 8.45
N ASP A 273 5.48 -9.69 9.17
CA ASP A 273 6.88 -10.03 8.93
C ASP A 273 7.07 -10.58 7.52
N GLU A 274 6.27 -11.58 7.14
CA GLU A 274 6.28 -12.17 5.80
C GLU A 274 5.86 -11.16 4.72
N SER A 275 4.94 -10.27 5.05
CA SER A 275 4.46 -9.22 4.13
C SER A 275 5.54 -8.18 3.84
N LEU A 276 6.27 -7.73 4.86
CA LEU A 276 7.40 -6.80 4.69
C LEU A 276 8.54 -7.47 3.94
N VAL A 277 8.87 -8.72 4.28
CA VAL A 277 9.85 -9.52 3.55
C VAL A 277 9.50 -9.61 2.07
N ARG A 278 8.23 -9.87 1.75
CA ARG A 278 7.73 -9.90 0.36
C ARG A 278 7.88 -8.53 -0.31
N PHE A 279 7.56 -7.44 0.36
CA PHE A 279 7.70 -6.08 -0.18
C PHE A 279 9.17 -5.75 -0.48
N GLU A 280 10.08 -6.04 0.45
CA GLU A 280 11.52 -5.81 0.29
C GLU A 280 12.11 -6.62 -0.88
N GLN A 281 11.73 -7.89 -1.01
CA GLN A 281 12.14 -8.75 -2.12
C GLN A 281 11.63 -8.21 -3.46
N TYR A 282 10.35 -7.86 -3.54
CA TYR A 282 9.76 -7.33 -4.77
C TYR A 282 10.40 -6.01 -5.20
N LEU A 283 10.64 -5.11 -4.23
CA LEU A 283 11.29 -3.82 -4.47
C LEU A 283 12.80 -3.92 -4.68
N ARG A 284 13.38 -5.13 -4.66
CA ARG A 284 14.83 -5.38 -4.78
C ARG A 284 15.65 -4.58 -3.75
N ARG A 285 15.07 -4.33 -2.58
CA ARG A 285 15.71 -3.59 -1.48
C ARG A 285 16.28 -4.52 -0.40
N TRP A 286 16.13 -5.84 -0.54
CA TRP A 286 16.66 -6.83 0.39
C TRP A 286 18.18 -6.69 0.62
N ASP A 287 18.93 -6.28 -0.40
CA ASP A 287 20.38 -6.09 -0.28
C ASP A 287 20.74 -4.91 0.65
N ALA A 288 19.83 -3.96 0.87
CA ALA A 288 20.06 -2.85 1.80
C ALA A 288 20.10 -3.31 3.27
N LEU A 289 19.34 -4.35 3.63
CA LEU A 289 19.35 -4.93 4.99
C LEU A 289 20.31 -6.11 5.14
N ARG A 290 20.75 -6.73 4.04
CA ARG A 290 21.57 -7.95 4.09
C ARG A 290 22.98 -7.61 4.60
N GLY A 291 23.17 -7.75 5.91
CA GLY A 291 24.40 -7.39 6.62
C GLY A 291 24.26 -6.19 7.55
N ASP A 292 23.14 -5.48 7.49
CA ASP A 292 22.77 -4.41 8.41
C ASP A 292 22.01 -4.99 9.62
N VAL A 293 22.77 -5.39 10.63
CA VAL A 293 22.22 -5.94 11.88
C VAL A 293 21.33 -4.91 12.60
N ASP A 294 21.63 -3.62 12.46
CA ASP A 294 20.87 -2.55 13.10
C ASP A 294 19.53 -2.33 12.39
N GLY A 295 19.50 -2.38 11.06
CA GLY A 295 18.27 -2.36 10.26
C GLY A 295 17.32 -3.52 10.58
N LEU A 296 17.84 -4.75 10.68
CA LEU A 296 17.04 -5.92 11.08
C LEU A 296 16.50 -5.80 12.52
N ARG A 297 17.31 -5.30 13.45
CA ARG A 297 16.87 -5.05 14.83
C ARG A 297 15.82 -3.95 14.89
N CYS A 298 15.97 -2.89 14.10
CA CYS A 298 14.98 -1.84 13.94
C CYS A 298 13.64 -2.42 13.50
N GLN A 299 13.64 -3.26 12.46
CA GLN A 299 12.44 -3.89 11.93
C GLN A 299 11.73 -4.73 13.00
N GLN A 300 12.44 -5.66 13.65
CA GLN A 300 11.88 -6.50 14.71
C GLN A 300 11.29 -5.68 15.87
N THR A 301 11.98 -4.61 16.26
CA THR A 301 11.48 -3.71 17.31
C THR A 301 10.15 -3.07 16.91
N ARG A 302 10.06 -2.50 15.70
CA ARG A 302 8.84 -1.84 15.22
C ARG A 302 7.67 -2.80 15.00
N LEU A 303 7.95 -4.02 14.57
CA LEU A 303 6.95 -5.08 14.46
C LEU A 303 6.34 -5.42 15.81
N SER A 304 7.17 -5.56 16.85
CA SER A 304 6.70 -5.84 18.22
C SER A 304 5.92 -4.68 18.87
N GLU A 305 6.16 -3.45 18.42
CA GLU A 305 5.42 -2.26 18.87
C GLU A 305 4.06 -2.12 18.18
N GLY A 306 3.96 -2.53 16.90
CA GLY A 306 2.77 -2.36 16.06
C GLY A 306 1.60 -3.29 16.39
N ASP A 307 1.83 -4.32 17.20
CA ASP A 307 0.80 -5.25 17.69
C ASP A 307 -0.02 -4.70 18.88
N ARG A 308 0.29 -3.48 19.34
CA ARG A 308 -0.43 -2.77 20.41
C ARG A 308 -1.43 -1.75 19.83
#